data_AF-A0A661XHX2-F1
#
_entry.id   AF-A0A661XHX2-F1
#
_cell.length_a   1.000
_cell.length_b   1.000
_cell.length_c   1.000
_cell.angle_alpha   90.00
_cell.angle_beta   90.00
_cell.angle_gamma   90.00
#
_symmetry.space_group_name_H-M   'P 1'
#
loop_
_entity.id
_entity.type
_entity.pdbx_description
1 polymer ?
#
loop_
_entity_poly.entity_id
_entity_poly.type
_entity_poly.pdbx_seq_one_letter_code
_entity_poly.pdbx_strand_id
1 'polypeptide(L)' 'MCGIVGYIGDKEVLPILIDGLKRLEYRGYDSAGVAILGEDLKVVKTQGRIKALEERLEDEDLKGNLGIGHTRWA' A
#
# COMPACT_ATOMS: atom_id res chain seq x y z
N MET A 1 0.88 -16.86 -2.08
CA MET A 1 -0.21 -16.49 -1.12
C MET A 1 -0.33 -14.96 -1.11
N CYS A 2 -1.43 -14.34 -0.70
CA CYS A 2 -1.54 -12.86 -0.76
C CYS A 2 -1.63 -12.25 0.65
N GLY A 3 -1.45 -10.93 0.76
CA GLY A 3 -1.59 -10.16 2.00
C GLY A 3 -2.47 -8.94 1.78
N ILE A 4 -3.31 -8.60 2.76
CA ILE A 4 -4.16 -7.40 2.75
C ILE A 4 -3.94 -6.65 4.07
N VAL A 5 -3.83 -5.33 4.00
CA VAL A 5 -3.81 -4.42 5.15
C VAL A 5 -4.87 -3.36 4.92
N GLY A 6 -5.62 -2.99 5.95
CA GLY A 6 -6.57 -1.89 5.89
C GLY A 6 -6.45 -1.03 7.14
N TYR A 7 -6.72 0.26 7.00
CA TYR A 7 -6.71 1.19 8.13
C TYR A 7 -7.81 2.25 7.94
N ILE A 8 -8.48 2.56 9.04
CA ILE A 8 -9.42 3.67 9.22
C ILE A 8 -9.12 4.27 10.59
N GLY A 9 -8.80 5.54 10.67
CA GLY A 9 -8.56 6.23 11.94
C GLY A 9 -8.08 7.66 11.76
N ASP A 10 -7.37 8.19 12.75
CA ASP A 10 -6.98 9.61 12.78
C ASP A 10 -5.55 9.88 12.28
N LYS A 11 -4.81 8.84 11.90
CA LYS A 11 -3.42 8.95 11.44
C LYS A 11 -3.35 8.94 9.91
N GLU A 12 -2.28 9.50 9.37
CA GLU A 12 -1.90 9.31 7.97
C GLU A 12 -1.81 7.82 7.64
N VAL A 13 -2.55 7.39 6.61
CA VAL A 13 -2.74 5.97 6.32
C VAL A 13 -1.56 5.34 5.59
N LEU A 14 -0.85 6.11 4.75
CA LEU A 14 0.20 5.57 3.89
C LEU A 14 1.31 4.85 4.68
N PRO A 15 1.93 5.45 5.73
CA PRO A 15 2.98 4.76 6.50
C PRO A 15 2.48 3.47 7.15
N ILE A 16 1.23 3.45 7.62
CA ILE A 16 0.62 2.28 8.28
C ILE A 16 0.45 1.13 7.28
N LEU A 17 -0.05 1.44 6.08
CA LEU A 17 -0.20 0.44 5.03
C LEU A 17 1.16 -0.13 4.61
N ILE A 18 2.17 0.71 4.39
CA ILE A 18 3.51 0.27 3.99
C ILE A 18 4.14 -0.65 5.04
N ASP A 19 4.12 -0.26 6.32
CA ASP A 19 4.66 -1.09 7.39
C ASP A 19 3.92 -2.43 7.53
N GLY A 20 2.60 -2.41 7.40
CA GLY A 20 1.80 -3.63 7.40
C GLY A 20 2.13 -4.54 6.21
N LEU A 21 2.26 -3.98 5.02
CA LEU A 21 2.56 -4.74 3.81
C LEU A 21 3.97 -5.33 3.84
N LYS A 22 4.98 -4.61 4.37
CA LYS A 22 6.33 -5.16 4.60
C LYS A 22 6.29 -6.42 5.46
N ARG A 23 5.47 -6.43 6.51
CA ARG A 23 5.29 -7.61 7.37
C ARG A 23 4.59 -8.77 6.65
N LEU A 24 3.87 -8.52 5.57
CA LEU A 24 3.15 -9.53 4.78
C LEU A 24 3.86 -9.91 3.47
N GLU A 25 4.98 -9.27 3.13
CA GLU A 25 5.71 -9.48 1.87
C GLU A 25 6.17 -10.94 1.68
N TYR A 26 6.47 -11.65 2.77
CA TYR A 26 6.84 -13.07 2.72
C TYR A 26 5.74 -13.97 2.12
N ARG A 27 4.48 -13.50 2.07
CA ARG A 27 3.37 -14.26 1.48
C ARG A 27 3.30 -14.10 -0.04
N GLY A 28 3.66 -12.92 -0.56
CA GLY A 28 3.52 -12.52 -1.97
C GLY A 28 4.34 -11.28 -2.32
N TYR A 29 5.07 -11.33 -3.44
CA TYR A 29 6.05 -10.32 -3.83
C TYR A 29 6.13 -10.06 -5.35
N ASP A 30 5.15 -10.56 -6.12
CA ASP A 30 5.12 -10.36 -7.58
C ASP A 30 4.52 -9.01 -7.96
N SER A 31 3.67 -8.45 -7.09
CA SER A 31 3.15 -7.08 -7.22
C SER A 31 2.57 -6.60 -5.90
N ALA A 32 2.49 -5.29 -5.75
CA ALA A 32 1.86 -4.64 -4.61
C ALA A 32 1.13 -3.36 -5.01
N GLY A 33 0.22 -2.91 -4.17
CA GLY A 33 -0.44 -1.63 -4.36
C GLY A 33 -1.22 -1.16 -3.13
N VAL A 34 -1.55 0.12 -3.15
CA VAL A 34 -2.36 0.80 -2.13
C VAL A 34 -3.47 1.62 -2.79
N ALA A 35 -4.57 1.77 -2.07
CA ALA A 35 -5.65 2.70 -2.38
C ALA A 35 -5.93 3.54 -1.13
N ILE A 36 -5.92 4.87 -1.28
CA ILE A 36 -6.09 5.82 -0.19
C ILE A 36 -7.23 6.77 -0.55
N LEU A 37 -8.15 6.98 0.40
CA LEU A 37 -9.24 7.93 0.27
C LEU A 37 -8.86 9.22 1.04
N GLY A 38 -8.59 10.28 0.28
CA GLY A 38 -8.43 11.65 0.78
C GLY A 38 -9.61 12.51 0.31
N GLU A 39 -9.32 13.63 -0.36
CA GLU A 39 -10.35 14.37 -1.12
C GLU A 39 -10.95 13.50 -2.24
N ASP A 40 -10.08 12.74 -2.92
CA ASP A 40 -10.43 11.75 -3.94
C ASP A 40 -9.79 10.39 -3.62
N LEU A 41 -10.29 9.34 -4.26
CA LEU A 41 -9.67 8.02 -4.21
C LEU A 41 -8.44 7.99 -5.12
N LYS A 42 -7.26 7.77 -4.55
CA LYS A 42 -6.00 7.57 -5.29
C LYS A 42 -5.54 6.13 -5.16
N VAL A 43 -5.09 5.54 -6.27
CA VAL A 43 -4.68 4.13 -6.35
C VAL A 43 -3.33 4.02 -7.04
N VAL A 44 -2.36 3.44 -6.34
CA VAL A 44 -1.00 3.23 -6.85
C VAL A 44 -0.68 1.73 -6.80
N LYS A 45 -0.18 1.19 -7.91
CA LYS A 45 0.16 -0.23 -8.05
C LYS A 45 1.49 -0.34 -8.79
N THR A 46 2.25 -1.37 -8.47
CA THR A 46 3.47 -1.71 -9.18
C THR A 46 3.70 -3.22 -9.20
N GLN A 47 4.50 -3.67 -10.16
CA GLN A 47 5.05 -5.02 -10.17
C GLN A 47 6.28 -5.10 -9.25
N GLY A 48 6.54 -6.30 -8.72
CA GLY A 48 7.65 -6.57 -7.82
C GLY A 48 7.34 -6.36 -6.34
N ARG A 49 8.42 -6.24 -5.58
CA ARG A 49 8.46 -6.16 -4.11
C ARG A 49 7.93 -4.84 -3.58
N ILE A 50 7.66 -4.78 -2.27
CA ILE A 50 7.21 -3.57 -1.57
C ILE A 50 8.15 -2.40 -1.80
N LYS A 51 9.46 -2.65 -1.89
CA LYS A 51 10.45 -1.60 -2.20
C LYS A 51 10.14 -0.85 -3.49
N ALA A 52 9.71 -1.55 -4.55
CA ALA A 52 9.34 -0.90 -5.81
C ALA A 52 8.06 -0.06 -5.68
N LEU A 53 7.18 -0.42 -4.74
CA LEU A 53 5.99 0.37 -4.45
C LEU A 53 6.39 1.64 -3.70
N GLU A 54 7.28 1.54 -2.71
CA GLU A 54 7.80 2.69 -1.97
C GLU A 54 8.45 3.71 -2.91
N GLU A 55 9.35 3.26 -3.80
CA GLU A 55 10.00 4.12 -4.80
C GLU A 55 8.96 4.84 -5.69
N ARG A 56 7.89 4.14 -6.10
CA ARG A 56 6.83 4.75 -6.93
C ARG A 56 5.97 5.77 -6.16
N LEU A 57 5.87 5.62 -4.85
CA LEU A 57 5.07 6.51 -4.00
C LEU A 57 5.79 7.82 -3.67
N GLU A 58 7.11 7.89 -3.85
CA GLU A 58 7.89 9.13 -3.61
C GLU A 58 7.41 10.29 -4.50
N ASP A 59 6.90 9.99 -5.70
CA ASP A 59 6.38 10.97 -6.67
C ASP A 59 4.89 11.30 -6.48
N GLU A 60 4.20 10.68 -5.50
CA GLU A 60 2.75 10.75 -5.36
C GLU A 60 2.32 11.53 -4.11
N ASP A 61 1.48 12.56 -4.26
CA ASP A 61 0.88 13.26 -3.12
C ASP A 61 -0.35 12.49 -2.60
N LEU A 62 -0.10 11.44 -1.82
CA LEU A 62 -1.15 10.63 -1.19
C LEU A 62 -1.38 11.07 0.25
N LYS A 63 -2.51 11.72 0.49
CA LYS A 63 -2.96 12.15 1.82
C LYS A 63 -4.30 11.52 2.14
N GLY A 64 -4.49 11.15 3.39
CA GLY A 64 -5.73 10.55 3.87
C GLY A 64 -5.51 9.66 5.09
N ASN A 65 -6.61 9.28 5.71
CA ASN A 65 -6.63 8.51 6.94
C ASN A 65 -7.43 7.19 6.82
N LEU A 66 -7.88 6.88 5.60
CA LEU A 66 -8.58 5.65 5.23
C LEU A 66 -7.93 5.07 3.97
N GLY A 67 -7.63 3.78 4.00
CA GLY A 67 -7.06 3.10 2.84
C GLY A 67 -6.88 1.60 3.03
N ILE A 68 -6.53 0.95 1.93
CA ILE A 68 -6.21 -0.48 1.86
C ILE A 68 -4.91 -0.70 1.08
N GLY A 69 -4.19 -1.75 1.42
CA GLY A 69 -2.99 -2.20 0.74
C GLY A 69 -3.06 -3.70 0.46
N HIS A 70 -2.39 -4.15 -0.60
CA HIS A 70 -2.35 -5.56 -0.99
C HIS A 70 -0.97 -5.98 -1.53
N THR A 71 -0.50 -7.16 -1.13
CA THR A 71 0.59 -7.91 -1.78
C THR A 71 0.02 -9.12 -2.51
N ARG A 72 0.46 -9.33 -3.74
CA ARG A 72 -0.01 -10.42 -4.61
C ARG A 72 1.09 -11.45 -4.87
N TRP A 73 0.68 -12.71 -4.96
CA TRP A 73 1.47 -13.82 -5.51
C TRP A 73 0.88 -14.30 -6.85
N ALA A 74 1.75 -14.37 -7.86
CA ALA A 74 1.66 -14.86 -9.23
C ALA A 74 1.45 -16.38 -9.36
#